data_AF-A0A8S1L805-F1
#
_entry.id   AF-A0A8S1L805-F1
#
_cell.length_a   1.000
_cell.length_b   1.000
_cell.length_c   1.000
_cell.angle_alpha   90.00
_cell.angle_beta   90.00
_cell.angle_gamma   90.00
#
_symmetry.space_group_name_H-M   'P 1'
#
loop_
_entity.id
_entity.type
_entity.pdbx_description
1 polymer ?
#
loop_
_entity_poly.entity_id
_entity_poly.type
_entity_poly.pdbx_seq_one_letter_code
_entity_poly.pdbx_strand_id
1 'polypeptide(L)'
;MLEVKNKYVGSSETFLFTLQPEERKYNPTSGNSDYMMCALDYLAFGSGKSGPAFQIDSELNKGFTYQSDTYDNPLFTEQKNQNRFKCLSIEVYYLK
;
A
#
# COMPACT_ATOMS: atom_id res chain seq x y z
N MET A 1 -10.56 -2.32 -23.29
CA MET A 1 -9.98 -3.41 -22.47
C MET A 1 -9.02 -2.75 -21.49
N LEU A 2 -9.19 -2.96 -20.18
CA LEU A 2 -8.24 -2.41 -19.20
C LEU A 2 -6.90 -3.14 -19.38
N GLU A 3 -5.83 -2.41 -19.69
CA GLU A 3 -4.51 -3.00 -19.86
C GLU A 3 -3.84 -3.09 -18.48
N VAL A 4 -3.67 -4.30 -17.95
CA VAL A 4 -2.94 -4.52 -16.69
C VAL A 4 -1.47 -4.29 -16.97
N LYS A 5 -0.96 -3.12 -16.58
CA LYS A 5 0.46 -2.82 -16.61
C LYS A 5 1.02 -3.17 -15.24
N ASN A 6 1.74 -4.29 -15.15
CA ASN A 6 2.54 -4.68 -13.99
C ASN A 6 3.73 -3.73 -13.83
N LYS A 7 3.45 -2.44 -13.63
CA LYS A 7 4.38 -1.34 -13.53
C LYS A 7 3.86 -0.38 -12.48
N TYR A 8 4.79 0.26 -11.77
CA TYR A 8 4.42 1.33 -10.86
C TYR A 8 3.91 2.55 -11.64
N VAL A 9 2.85 3.16 -11.12
CA VAL A 9 2.18 4.37 -11.59
C VAL A 9 1.87 5.27 -10.39
N GLY A 10 1.43 6.49 -10.67
CA GLY A 10 1.10 7.50 -9.66
C GLY A 10 2.07 8.68 -9.67
N SER A 11 1.95 9.53 -8.65
CA SER A 11 2.80 10.70 -8.44
C SER A 11 3.21 10.81 -6.98
N SER A 12 4.08 11.78 -6.67
CA SER A 12 4.48 12.14 -5.32
C SER A 12 3.34 12.67 -4.43
N GLU A 13 2.14 12.84 -4.99
CA GLU A 13 0.93 13.19 -4.21
C GLU A 13 0.27 11.96 -3.56
N THR A 14 0.67 10.74 -3.94
CA THR A 14 0.22 9.50 -3.29
C THR A 14 0.79 9.43 -1.88
N PHE A 15 -0.02 9.09 -0.89
CA PHE A 15 0.45 8.88 0.50
C PHE A 15 -0.31 7.74 1.16
N LEU A 16 0.28 7.18 2.21
CA LEU A 16 -0.39 6.21 3.09
C LEU A 16 -0.74 6.89 4.41
N PHE A 17 -1.73 6.35 5.12
CA PHE A 17 -2.07 6.82 6.45
C PHE A 17 -2.63 5.71 7.33
N THR A 18 -2.49 5.89 8.65
CA THR A 18 -3.15 5.10 9.68
C THR A 18 -4.06 6.01 10.51
N LEU A 19 -5.12 5.44 11.09
CA LEU A 19 -5.99 6.12 12.06
C LEU A 19 -5.87 5.53 13.47
N GLN A 20 -5.38 4.29 13.56
CA GLN A 20 -5.20 3.53 14.79
C GLN A 20 -3.87 2.75 14.70
N PRO A 21 -3.19 2.50 15.83
CA PRO A 21 -3.48 3.07 17.16
C PRO A 21 -3.19 4.58 17.25
N GLU A 22 -2.49 5.13 16.26
CA GLU A 22 -2.15 6.55 16.14
C GLU A 22 -2.48 7.03 14.71
N GLU A 23 -3.00 8.25 14.62
CA GLU A 23 -3.20 8.91 13.34
C GLU A 23 -1.86 9.39 12.78
N ARG A 24 -1.49 8.89 11.59
CA ARG A 24 -0.22 9.27 10.97
C ARG A 24 -0.31 9.23 9.45
N LYS A 25 0.30 10.24 8.82
CA LYS A 25 0.49 10.32 7.36
C LYS A 25 1.92 9.96 6.98
N TYR A 26 2.08 9.19 5.90
CA TYR A 26 3.36 8.77 5.31
C TYR A 26 3.42 9.26 3.87
N ASN A 27 4.14 10.36 3.63
CA ASN A 27 4.39 10.86 2.28
C ASN A 27 5.54 10.08 1.63
N PRO A 28 5.64 10.08 0.28
CA PRO A 28 6.75 9.44 -0.39
C PRO A 28 8.09 10.08 0.00
N THR A 29 9.12 9.26 0.09
CA THR A 29 10.52 9.68 0.18
C THR A 29 11.06 10.01 -1.21
N SER A 30 12.33 10.44 -1.27
CA SER A 30 13.07 10.54 -2.54
C SER A 30 13.76 9.23 -2.96
N GLY A 31 13.47 8.11 -2.29
CA GLY A 31 14.15 6.83 -2.50
C GLY A 31 13.80 6.13 -3.81
N ASN A 32 12.56 6.29 -4.29
CA ASN A 32 12.09 5.81 -5.60
C ASN A 32 10.76 6.49 -5.98
N SER A 33 10.21 6.15 -7.15
CA SER A 33 8.91 6.61 -7.63
C SER A 33 7.90 5.46 -7.80
N ASP A 34 8.01 4.44 -6.97
CA ASP A 34 7.21 3.21 -7.04
C ASP A 34 5.91 3.35 -6.22
N TYR A 35 5.02 4.27 -6.62
CA TYR A 35 3.90 4.68 -5.77
C TYR A 35 2.79 3.63 -5.65
N MET A 36 2.23 3.17 -6.79
CA MET A 36 1.11 2.22 -6.85
C MET A 36 1.31 1.23 -7.99
N MET A 37 0.90 -0.02 -7.80
CA MET A 37 0.90 -1.04 -8.86
C MET A 37 -0.40 -1.83 -8.81
N CYS A 38 -1.06 -1.94 -9.96
CA CYS A 38 -2.23 -2.79 -10.15
C CYS A 38 -1.83 -3.99 -11.01
N ALA A 39 -1.86 -5.18 -10.41
CA ALA A 39 -1.63 -6.46 -11.07
C ALA A 39 -2.94 -7.23 -11.15
N LEU A 40 -2.94 -8.36 -11.87
CA LEU A 40 -4.13 -9.22 -12.00
C LEU A 40 -4.60 -9.74 -10.63
N ASP A 41 -3.65 -10.07 -9.75
CA ASP A 41 -3.92 -10.80 -8.51
C ASP A 41 -3.87 -9.90 -7.27
N TYR A 42 -3.47 -8.63 -7.41
CA TYR A 42 -3.35 -7.71 -6.28
C TYR A 42 -3.27 -6.24 -6.68
N LEU A 43 -3.58 -5.38 -5.72
CA LEU A 43 -3.25 -3.96 -5.72
C LEU A 43 -2.18 -3.71 -4.66
N ALA A 44 -1.11 -2.99 -5.01
CA ALA A 44 -0.01 -2.68 -4.12
C ALA A 44 0.35 -1.19 -4.12
N PHE A 45 0.89 -0.72 -3.00
CA PHE A 45 1.36 0.65 -2.80
C PHE A 45 2.75 0.61 -2.19
N GLY A 46 3.69 1.33 -2.79
CA GLY A 46 5.08 1.42 -2.34
C GLY A 46 5.88 0.17 -2.63
N SER A 47 7.19 0.34 -2.82
CA SER A 47 8.15 -0.75 -2.94
C SER A 47 9.19 -0.72 -1.83
N GLY A 48 9.62 -1.91 -1.42
CA GLY A 48 10.67 -2.10 -0.42
C GLY A 48 11.29 -3.47 -0.56
N LYS A 49 12.44 -3.67 0.11
CA LYS A 49 13.23 -4.89 0.02
C LYS A 49 12.45 -6.18 0.30
N SER A 50 11.53 -6.15 1.28
CA SER A 50 10.78 -7.33 1.72
C SER A 50 9.39 -7.45 1.10
N GLY A 51 8.92 -6.40 0.41
CA GLY A 51 7.57 -6.32 -0.13
C GLY A 51 7.04 -4.88 -0.16
N PRO A 52 5.79 -4.69 -0.62
CA PRO A 52 5.15 -3.39 -0.70
C PRO A 52 4.69 -2.86 0.66
N ALA A 53 4.53 -1.54 0.78
CA ALA A 53 4.04 -0.93 2.03
C ALA A 53 2.66 -1.46 2.42
N PHE A 54 1.79 -1.59 1.42
CA PHE A 54 0.45 -2.15 1.52
C PHE A 54 0.14 -2.94 0.25
N GLN A 55 -0.44 -4.13 0.41
CA GLN A 55 -0.99 -4.92 -0.69
C GLN A 55 -2.29 -5.56 -0.26
N ILE A 56 -3.25 -5.64 -1.17
CA ILE A 56 -4.49 -6.41 -1.02
C ILE A 56 -4.71 -7.30 -2.24
N ASP A 57 -5.19 -8.52 -2.01
CA ASP A 57 -5.47 -9.49 -3.08
C ASP A 57 -6.66 -9.06 -3.97
N SER A 58 -6.81 -9.72 -5.12
CA SER A 58 -7.89 -9.47 -6.08
C SER A 58 -9.29 -9.78 -5.55
N GLU A 59 -9.38 -10.54 -4.46
CA GLU A 59 -10.63 -10.81 -3.72
C GLU A 59 -10.95 -9.71 -2.68
N LEU A 60 -10.07 -8.72 -2.52
CA LEU A 60 -10.18 -7.64 -1.53
C LEU A 60 -10.37 -8.15 -0.09
N ASN A 61 -9.75 -9.28 0.24
CA ASN A 61 -9.99 -10.04 1.48
C ASN A 61 -8.73 -10.20 2.32
N LYS A 62 -7.58 -10.49 1.71
CA LYS A 62 -6.32 -10.68 2.44
C LYS A 62 -5.27 -9.75 1.90
N GLY A 63 -4.40 -9.31 2.79
CA GLY A 63 -3.33 -8.40 2.41
C GLY A 63 -2.10 -8.53 3.26
N PHE A 64 -1.08 -7.80 2.82
CA PHE A 64 0.21 -7.74 3.45
C PHE A 64 0.67 -6.29 3.63
N THR A 65 1.49 -6.05 4.65
CA THR A 65 2.16 -4.76 4.88
C THR A 65 3.62 -4.99 5.23
N TYR A 66 4.51 -4.19 4.65
CA TYR A 66 5.94 -4.23 4.92
C TYR A 66 6.48 -2.81 5.12
N GLN A 67 7.70 -2.72 5.64
CA GLN A 67 8.45 -1.48 5.51
C GLN A 67 8.82 -1.26 4.04
N SER A 68 8.60 -0.05 3.55
CA SER A 68 8.92 0.34 2.18
C SER A 68 9.93 1.48 2.13
N ASP A 69 10.76 1.47 1.10
CA ASP A 69 11.69 2.58 0.82
C ASP A 69 10.90 3.77 0.25
N THR A 70 9.77 3.52 -0.43
CA THR A 70 8.91 4.56 -0.99
C THR A 70 8.32 5.47 0.07
N TYR A 71 7.90 4.97 1.23
CA TYR A 71 7.17 5.77 2.24
C TYR A 71 7.84 5.81 3.63
N ASP A 72 8.93 5.06 3.86
CA ASP A 72 9.56 4.86 5.17
C ASP A 72 8.53 4.53 6.28
N ASN A 73 7.54 3.69 5.91
CA ASN A 73 6.46 3.29 6.80
C ASN A 73 6.85 2.05 7.62
N PRO A 74 6.32 1.88 8.83
CA PRO A 74 6.39 0.61 9.53
C PRO A 74 5.38 -0.40 8.94
N LEU A 75 5.36 -1.62 9.48
CA LEU A 75 4.19 -2.49 9.30
C LEU A 75 2.96 -1.81 9.91
N PHE A 76 1.82 -1.92 9.25
CA PHE A 76 0.55 -1.34 9.70
C PHE A 76 -0.31 -2.26 10.58
N THR A 77 0.17 -3.47 10.86
CA THR A 77 -0.45 -4.42 11.79
C THR A 77 -0.09 -4.10 13.24
N GLU A 78 -0.96 -4.47 14.17
CA GLU A 78 -0.71 -4.25 15.61
C GLU A 78 0.55 -4.98 16.10
N GLN A 79 0.77 -6.21 15.62
CA GLN A 79 1.95 -7.00 15.97
C GLN A 79 3.06 -6.76 14.94
N LYS A 80 4.17 -6.16 15.38
CA LYS A 80 5.32 -5.78 14.53
C LYS A 80 6.01 -6.94 13.79
N ASN A 81 5.72 -8.19 14.14
CA ASN A 81 6.24 -9.40 13.51
C ASN A 81 5.22 -10.10 12.60
N GLN A 82 3.99 -9.58 12.49
CA GLN A 82 2.95 -10.14 11.63
C GLN A 82 2.70 -9.18 10.48
N ASN A 83 2.99 -9.56 9.25
CA ASN A 83 2.79 -8.71 8.09
C ASN A 83 1.44 -8.93 7.38
N ARG A 84 0.59 -9.83 7.88
CA ARG A 84 -0.66 -10.24 7.23
C ARG A 84 -1.86 -9.59 7.91
N PHE A 85 -2.86 -9.23 7.12
CA PHE A 85 -4.16 -8.79 7.62
C PHE A 85 -5.31 -9.38 6.81
N LYS A 86 -6.50 -9.36 7.42
CA LYS A 86 -7.77 -9.62 6.73
C LYS A 86 -8.52 -8.30 6.60
N CYS A 87 -9.01 -8.00 5.41
CA CYS A 87 -9.87 -6.86 5.15
C CYS A 87 -11.30 -7.20 5.59
N LEU A 88 -11.86 -6.38 6.49
CA LEU A 88 -13.25 -6.51 6.92
C LEU A 88 -14.20 -5.65 6.08
N SER A 89 -13.73 -4.49 5.66
CA SER A 89 -14.44 -3.54 4.81
C SER A 89 -13.43 -2.70 4.03
N ILE A 90 -13.80 -2.30 2.82
CA ILE A 90 -13.04 -1.37 1.99
C ILE A 90 -13.97 -0.29 1.46
N GLU A 91 -13.51 0.95 1.53
CA GLU A 91 -14.26 2.11 1.06
C GLU A 91 -13.36 2.93 0.14
N VAL A 92 -13.92 3.39 -0.98
CA VAL A 92 -13.22 4.23 -1.95
C VAL A 92 -13.96 5.54 -2.09
N TYR A 93 -13.29 6.63 -1.72
CA TYR A 93 -13.80 7.98 -1.79
C TYR A 93 -13.15 8.72 -2.96
N TYR A 94 -13.95 9.50 -3.69
CA TYR A 94 -13.44 10.40 -4.73
C TYR A 94 -14.02 11.80 -4.50
N LEU A 95 -13.18 12.81 -4.71
CA LEU A 95 -13.58 14.21 -4.71
C LEU A 95 -13.78 14.66 -6.15
N LYS A 96 -14.87 15.39 -6.42
CA LYS A 96 -15.16 16.00 -7.72
C LYS A 96 -14.59 17.40 -7.81
#